data_AF-A0A8B0SN27-F1
#
_entry.id   AF-A0A8B0SN27-F1
#
_cell.length_a   1.000
_cell.length_b   1.000
_cell.length_c   1.000
_cell.angle_alpha   90.00
_cell.angle_beta   90.00
_cell.angle_gamma   90.00
#
_symmetry.space_group_name_H-M   'P 1'
#
loop_
_entity.id
_entity.type
_entity.pdbx_description
1 polymer ?
#
loop_
_entity_poly.entity_id
_entity_poly.type
_entity_poly.pdbx_seq_one_letter_code
_entity_poly.pdbx_strand_id
1 'polypeptide(L)'
;MSISIRLDKSVEESLRQRLQFEGISLSNFIREAVCEKLSRYENRPTPYELGEPMFGRYSSGRDDLSINRKALLREKLNAKHRR
;
A
#
# COMPACT_ATOMS: atom_id res chain seq x y z
N MET A 1 -1.02 5.98 -28.67
CA MET A 1 -0.32 4.68 -28.50
C MET A 1 -1.29 3.57 -28.83
N SER A 2 -0.88 2.56 -29.61
CA SER A 2 -1.68 1.36 -29.87
C SER A 2 -1.06 0.17 -29.12
N ILE A 3 -1.91 -0.72 -28.60
CA ILE A 3 -1.49 -1.93 -27.87
C ILE A 3 -2.31 -3.09 -28.44
N SER A 4 -1.65 -4.21 -28.70
CA SER A 4 -2.30 -5.47 -29.07
C SER A 4 -2.08 -6.49 -27.96
N ILE A 5 -3.15 -7.12 -27.48
CA ILE A 5 -3.12 -8.04 -26.33
C ILE A 5 -3.79 -9.34 -26.78
N ARG A 6 -3.13 -10.48 -26.56
CA ARG A 6 -3.74 -11.80 -26.71
C ARG A 6 -4.45 -12.16 -25.42
N LEU A 7 -5.71 -12.57 -25.54
CA LEU A 7 -6.52 -13.05 -24.43
C LEU A 7 -6.74 -14.55 -24.58
N ASP A 8 -6.82 -15.24 -23.44
CA ASP A 8 -7.28 -16.63 -23.44
C ASP A 8 -8.77 -16.68 -23.84
N LYS A 9 -9.17 -17.79 -24.46
CA LYS A 9 -10.52 -17.94 -25.02
C LYS A 9 -11.64 -17.69 -24.00
N SER A 10 -11.45 -18.15 -22.75
CA SER A 10 -12.42 -17.95 -21.67
C SER A 10 -12.59 -16.48 -21.27
N VAL A 11 -11.49 -15.72 -21.27
CA VAL A 11 -11.48 -14.29 -20.94
C VAL A 11 -12.11 -13.49 -22.08
N GLU A 12 -11.81 -13.85 -23.32
CA GLU A 12 -12.41 -13.22 -24.49
C GLU A 12 -13.93 -13.42 -24.53
N GLU A 13 -14.42 -14.63 -24.27
CA GLU A 13 -15.85 -14.93 -24.22
C GLU A 13 -16.55 -14.13 -23.11
N SER A 14 -15.97 -14.10 -21.90
CA SER A 14 -16.51 -13.33 -20.77
C SER A 14 -16.55 -11.82 -21.07
N LEU A 15 -15.50 -11.30 -21.71
CA LEU A 15 -15.42 -9.90 -22.12
C LEU A 15 -16.49 -9.56 -23.17
N ARG A 16 -16.64 -10.39 -24.21
CA ARG A 16 -17.67 -10.19 -25.25
C ARG A 16 -19.08 -10.18 -24.66
N GLN A 17 -19.38 -11.11 -23.74
CA GLN A 17 -20.68 -11.15 -23.06
C GLN A 17 -20.93 -9.86 -22.26
N ARG A 18 -19.92 -9.37 -21.53
CA ARG A 18 -20.01 -8.14 -20.75
C ARG A 18 -20.28 -6.92 -21.62
N LEU A 19 -19.54 -6.78 -22.73
CA LEU A 19 -19.71 -5.68 -23.67
C LEU A 19 -21.09 -5.67 -24.31
N GLN A 20 -21.63 -6.85 -24.65
CA GLN A 20 -22.99 -6.99 -25.19
C GLN A 20 -24.05 -6.62 -24.16
N PHE A 21 -23.88 -7.05 -22.91
CA PHE A 21 -24.81 -6.76 -21.83
C PHE A 21 -24.86 -5.27 -21.48
N GLU A 22 -23.69 -4.60 -21.43
CA GLU A 22 -23.59 -3.18 -21.07
C GLU A 22 -23.75 -2.23 -22.27
N GLY A 23 -23.74 -2.75 -23.50
CA GLY A 23 -23.86 -1.94 -24.72
C GLY A 23 -22.67 -1.00 -24.97
N ILE A 24 -21.52 -1.26 -24.35
CA ILE A 24 -20.31 -0.43 -24.44
C ILE A 24 -19.33 -0.98 -25.48
N SER A 25 -18.55 -0.09 -26.08
CA SER A 25 -17.49 -0.49 -27.03
C SER A 25 -16.28 -1.08 -26.30
N LEU A 26 -15.61 -2.03 -26.96
CA LEU A 26 -14.35 -2.61 -26.46
C LEU A 26 -13.31 -1.54 -26.11
N SER A 27 -13.15 -0.54 -26.98
CA SER A 27 -12.19 0.54 -26.77
C SER A 27 -12.49 1.39 -25.53
N ASN A 28 -13.77 1.63 -25.23
CA ASN A 28 -14.14 2.38 -24.03
C ASN A 28 -13.90 1.55 -22.77
N PHE A 29 -14.34 0.28 -22.76
CA PHE A 29 -14.09 -0.64 -21.64
C PHE A 29 -12.60 -0.77 -21.32
N ILE A 30 -11.75 -0.97 -22.35
CA ILE A 30 -10.31 -1.10 -22.15
C ILE A 30 -9.70 0.22 -21.66
N ARG A 31 -10.16 1.37 -22.15
CA ARG A 31 -9.69 2.68 -21.65
C ARG A 31 -9.99 2.84 -20.17
N GLU A 32 -11.22 2.56 -19.76
CA GLU A 32 -11.65 2.63 -18.35
C GLU A 32 -10.87 1.66 -17.48
N ALA A 33 -10.74 0.40 -17.90
CA ALA A 33 -9.99 -0.61 -17.16
C ALA A 33 -8.51 -0.22 -16.98
N VAL A 34 -7.87 0.38 -17.99
CA VAL A 34 -6.49 0.87 -17.88
C VAL A 34 -6.40 2.04 -16.91
N CYS A 35 -7.29 3.03 -17.01
CA CYS A 35 -7.32 4.17 -16.10
C CYS A 35 -7.55 3.71 -14.65
N GLU A 36 -8.49 2.80 -14.43
CA GLU A 36 -8.77 2.22 -13.11
C GLU A 36 -7.57 1.44 -12.58
N LYS A 37 -6.89 0.67 -13.43
CA LYS A 37 -5.71 -0.08 -13.01
C LYS A 37 -4.57 0.84 -12.60
N LEU A 38 -4.35 1.94 -13.32
CA LEU A 38 -3.32 2.93 -13.00
C LEU A 38 -3.65 3.70 -11.72
N SER A 39 -4.90 4.14 -11.53
CA SER A 39 -5.32 4.88 -10.33
C SER A 39 -5.19 4.05 -9.05
N ARG A 40 -5.33 2.73 -9.13
CA ARG A 40 -5.05 1.80 -8.00
C ARG A 40 -3.59 1.82 -7.55
N TYR A 41 -2.64 2.14 -8.44
CA TYR A 41 -1.22 2.27 -8.06
C TYR A 41 -0.90 3.64 -7.50
N GLU A 42 -1.51 4.70 -8.03
CA GLU A 42 -1.32 6.06 -7.50
C GLU A 42 -1.90 6.21 -6.08
N ASN A 43 -3.04 5.58 -5.82
CA ASN A 43 -3.70 5.61 -4.51
C ASN A 43 -3.23 4.50 -3.58
N ARG A 44 -2.09 3.84 -3.86
CA ARG A 44 -1.58 2.80 -2.98
C ARG A 44 -0.89 3.48 -1.79
N PRO A 45 -1.41 3.32 -0.55
CA PRO A 45 -0.76 3.90 0.61
C PRO A 45 0.65 3.36 0.72
N THR A 46 1.59 4.25 0.97
CA THR A 46 2.99 3.91 1.20
C THR A 46 3.10 2.96 2.41
N PRO A 47 4.17 2.15 2.49
CA PRO A 47 4.40 1.32 3.67
C PRO A 47 4.40 2.12 4.98
N TYR A 48 4.81 3.39 4.93
CA TYR A 48 4.74 4.30 6.05
C TYR A 48 3.28 4.65 6.41
N GLU A 49 2.46 5.11 5.46
CA GLU A 49 1.05 5.46 5.70
C GLU A 49 0.23 4.26 6.21
N LEU A 50 0.55 3.05 5.73
CA LEU A 50 -0.06 1.82 6.24
C LEU A 50 0.28 1.56 7.72
N GLY A 51 1.48 1.95 8.16
CA GLY A 51 1.97 1.74 9.52
C GLY A 51 1.78 2.93 10.46
N GLU A 52 1.53 4.13 9.93
CA GLU A 52 1.32 5.38 10.66
C GLU A 52 0.39 5.22 11.87
N PRO A 53 -0.82 4.64 11.74
CA PRO A 53 -1.72 4.49 12.87
C PRO A 53 -1.22 3.49 13.92
N MET A 54 -0.19 2.69 13.64
CA MET A 54 0.42 1.71 14.55
C MET A 54 1.71 2.24 15.20
N PHE A 55 2.38 3.20 14.58
CA PHE A 55 3.57 3.84 15.16
C PHE A 55 3.17 4.79 16.30
N GLY A 56 4.05 4.95 17.29
CA GLY A 56 3.84 5.91 18.38
C GLY A 56 2.71 5.59 19.39
N ARG A 57 1.95 4.50 19.22
CA ARG A 57 0.88 4.08 20.17
C ARG A 57 1.36 3.87 21.60
N TYR A 58 2.62 3.53 21.77
CA TYR A 58 3.25 3.36 23.07
C TYR A 58 4.42 4.33 23.15
N SER A 59 4.19 5.48 23.80
CA SER A 59 5.26 6.42 24.14
C SER A 59 5.75 6.13 25.56
N SER A 60 7.04 6.31 25.79
CA SER A 60 7.66 6.24 27.11
C SER A 60 7.35 7.45 27.99
N GLY A 61 6.58 8.44 27.47
CA GLY A 61 6.42 9.77 28.06
C GLY A 61 7.69 10.62 28.08
N ARG A 62 8.77 10.16 27.42
CA ARG A 62 10.06 10.87 27.34
C ARG A 62 10.42 11.13 25.89
N ASP A 63 10.53 12.40 25.54
CA ASP A 63 10.88 12.85 24.19
C ASP A 63 12.40 12.88 23.96
N ASP A 64 13.19 12.71 25.03
CA ASP A 64 14.65 12.78 25.01
C ASP A 64 15.34 11.40 24.86
N LEU A 65 14.57 10.32 24.66
CA LEU A 65 15.12 8.96 24.58
C LEU A 65 16.17 8.80 23.47
N SER A 66 15.97 9.45 22.33
CA SER A 66 16.89 9.38 21.18
C SER A 66 18.18 10.17 21.45
N ILE A 67 18.05 11.35 22.08
CA ILE A 67 19.14 12.27 22.39
C ILE A 67 20.01 11.71 23.52
N ASN A 68 19.38 11.26 24.61
CA ASN A 68 20.04 10.84 25.84
C ASN A 68 20.24 9.31 25.93
N ARG A 69 20.11 8.59 24.80
CA ARG A 69 20.18 7.13 24.68
C ARG A 69 21.28 6.49 25.54
N LYS A 70 22.52 7.00 25.45
CA LYS A 70 23.69 6.39 26.13
C LYS A 70 23.64 6.56 27.64
N ALA A 71 23.18 7.71 28.13
CA ALA A 71 23.06 7.98 29.56
C ALA A 71 21.96 7.11 30.19
N LEU A 72 20.79 7.07 29.55
CA LEU A 72 19.64 6.26 29.98
C LEU A 72 19.95 4.75 29.97
N LEU A 73 20.69 4.27 28.98
CA LEU A 73 21.11 2.87 28.91
C LEU A 73 22.03 2.50 30.10
N ARG A 74 23.02 3.36 30.40
CA ARG A 74 23.94 3.15 31.54
C ARG A 74 23.20 3.12 32.87
N GLU A 75 22.25 4.04 33.06
CA GLU A 75 21.42 4.08 34.25
C GLU A 75 20.63 2.77 34.44
N LYS A 76 19.95 2.29 33.39
CA LYS A 76 19.23 1.01 33.42
C LYS A 76 20.13 -0.19 33.73
N LEU A 77 21.31 -0.25 33.12
CA LEU A 77 22.26 -1.34 33.32
C LEU A 77 22.83 -1.33 34.74
N ASN A 78 23.18 -0.16 35.28
CA ASN A 78 23.65 -0.03 36.65
C ASN A 78 22.56 -0.42 37.65
N ALA A 79 21.32 0.03 37.45
CA ALA A 79 20.20 -0.35 38.32
C ALA A 79 19.95 -1.87 38.34
N LYS A 80 20.15 -2.56 37.22
CA LYS A 80 20.02 -4.03 37.13
C LYS A 80 21.09 -4.78 37.91
N HIS A 81 22.35 -4.31 37.88
CA HIS A 81 23.49 -4.98 38.49
C HIS A 81 23.83 -4.48 39.91
N ARG A 82 23.07 -3.52 40.45
CA ARG A 82 23.22 -3.04 41.83
C ARG A 82 22.44 -3.91 42.84
N ARG A 83 21.92 -5.06 42.41
CA ARG A 83 21.29 -6.09 43.24
C ARG A 83 22.27 -7.24 43.47
#